data_AF-A0A9D6M3T5-F1
#
_entry.id   AF-A0A9D6M3T5-F1
#
_cell.length_a   1.000
_cell.length_b   1.000
_cell.length_c   1.000
_cell.angle_alpha   90.00
_cell.angle_beta   90.00
_cell.angle_gamma   90.00
#
_symmetry.space_group_name_H-M   'P 1'
#
loop_
_entity.id
_entity.type
_entity.pdbx_description
1 polymer ?
#
loop_
_entity_poly.entity_id
_entity_poly.type
_entity_poly.pdbx_seq_one_letter_code
_entity_poly.pdbx_strand_id
1 'polypeptide(L)' 'MIGKIERFHIKGLHGHKNFDLPFTDNTIILVGENGTGKTTVLRLLYYLLSAQWGSLARYKFDELVV' A
#
# COMPACT_ATOMS: atom_id res chain seq x y z
N MET A 1 -6.47 15.79 -16.51
CA MET A 1 -6.84 14.54 -15.81
C MET A 1 -5.80 14.29 -14.74
N ILE A 2 -6.21 14.21 -13.48
CA ILE A 2 -5.34 13.71 -12.41
C ILE A 2 -5.22 12.20 -12.64
N GLY A 3 -4.01 11.66 -12.64
CA GLY A 3 -3.74 10.24 -12.97
C GLY A 3 -4.57 9.29 -12.11
N LYS A 4 -5.14 8.26 -12.75
CA LYS A 4 -5.89 7.20 -12.07
C LYS A 4 -4.91 6.16 -11.54
N ILE A 5 -5.09 5.72 -10.30
CA ILE A 5 -4.35 4.59 -9.74
C ILE A 5 -5.02 3.31 -10.23
N GLU A 6 -4.24 2.44 -10.87
CA GLU A 6 -4.73 1.16 -11.41
C GLU A 6 -4.34 -0.02 -10.52
N ARG A 7 -3.22 0.09 -9.80
CA ARG A 7 -2.69 -1.00 -8.98
C ARG A 7 -1.80 -0.46 -7.87
N PHE A 8 -1.73 -1.17 -6.75
CA PHE A 8 -0.73 -0.91 -5.71
C PHE A 8 -0.06 -2.22 -5.31
N HIS A 9 1.26 -2.26 -5.41
CA HIS A 9 2.09 -3.40 -5.07
C HIS A 9 2.95 -3.12 -3.86
N ILE A 10 2.97 -4.08 -2.93
CA ILE A 10 3.86 -4.08 -1.78
C ILE A 10 4.59 -5.41 -1.75
N LYS A 11 5.92 -5.38 -1.74
CA LYS A 11 6.75 -6.58 -1.63
C LYS A 11 7.50 -6.58 -0.30
N GLY A 12 7.57 -7.72 0.36
CA GLY A 12 8.40 -7.94 1.54
C GLY A 12 7.99 -7.10 2.76
N LEU A 13 6.72 -6.71 2.90
CA LEU A 13 6.26 -5.98 4.07
C LEU A 13 6.49 -6.82 5.34
N HIS A 14 7.19 -6.25 6.31
CA HIS A 14 7.67 -6.93 7.51
C HIS A 14 8.49 -8.20 7.19
N GLY A 15 9.13 -8.26 6.03
CA GLY A 15 10.00 -9.35 5.57
C GLY A 15 9.28 -10.60 5.04
N HIS A 16 7.94 -10.62 4.98
CA HIS A 16 7.22 -11.84 4.57
C HIS A 16 5.88 -11.60 3.86
N LYS A 17 5.30 -10.39 3.91
CA LYS A 17 3.98 -10.13 3.31
C LYS A 17 4.11 -9.43 1.96
N ASN A 18 3.47 -10.01 0.95
CA ASN A 18 3.32 -9.41 -0.36
C ASN A 18 1.84 -9.06 -0.60
N PHE A 19 1.59 -7.88 -1.15
CA PHE A 19 0.25 -7.42 -1.50
C PHE A 19 0.22 -7.00 -2.97
N ASP A 20 -0.83 -7.43 -3.64
CA ASP A 20 -1.17 -7.06 -5.00
C ASP A 20 -2.62 -6.59 -5.00
N LEU A 21 -2.79 -5.28 -5.24
CA LEU A 21 -4.04 -4.59 -4.96
C LEU A 21 -4.51 -3.87 -6.23
N PRO A 22 -5.30 -4.52 -7.10
CA PRO A 22 -5.89 -3.89 -8.25
C PRO A 22 -6.97 -2.89 -7.82
N PHE A 23 -7.08 -1.79 -8.55
CA PHE A 23 -8.15 -0.81 -8.40
C PHE A 23 -9.14 -0.99 -9.55
N THR A 24 -10.40 -1.24 -9.21
CA THR A 24 -11.50 -1.31 -10.17
C THR A 24 -12.40 -0.11 -9.92
N ASP A 25 -12.64 0.71 -10.94
CA ASP A 25 -13.50 1.91 -10.82
C ASP A 25 -13.13 2.82 -9.63
N ASN A 26 -11.82 3.12 -9.50
CA ASN A 26 -11.26 3.91 -8.39
C ASN A 26 -11.51 3.31 -7.00
N THR A 27 -11.81 2.02 -6.93
CA THR A 27 -12.20 1.33 -5.70
C THR A 27 -11.29 0.14 -5.44
N ILE A 28 -10.94 -0.04 -4.17
CA ILE A 28 -10.22 -1.18 -3.64
C ILE A 28 -10.99 -1.72 -2.43
N ILE A 29 -11.13 -3.04 -2.32
CA ILE A 29 -11.80 -3.68 -1.19
C ILE A 29 -10.77 -4.47 -0.39
N LEU A 30 -10.59 -4.12 0.89
CA LEU A 30 -9.67 -4.79 1.81
C LEU A 30 -10.46 -5.53 2.89
N VAL A 31 -10.46 -6.86 2.84
CA VAL A 31 -11.15 -7.73 3.82
C VAL A 31 -10.14 -8.53 4.62
N GLY A 32 -10.39 -8.66 5.93
CA GLY A 32 -9.59 -9.46 6.85
C GLY A 32 -9.87 -9.07 8.29
N GLU A 33 -9.41 -9.88 9.24
CA GLU A 33 -9.61 -9.62 10.67
C GLU A 33 -8.85 -8.37 11.16
N ASN A 34 -9.14 -7.95 12.39
CA ASN A 34 -8.38 -6.87 13.02
C ASN A 34 -6.90 -7.28 13.20
N GLY A 35 -5.98 -6.35 13.01
CA GLY A 35 -4.54 -6.62 13.09
C GLY A 35 -3.91 -7.29 11.86
N THR A 36 -4.67 -7.65 10.84
CA THR A 36 -4.13 -8.33 9.63
C THR A 36 -3.26 -7.45 8.73
N GLY A 37 -3.37 -6.12 8.85
CA GLY A 37 -2.53 -5.15 8.12
C GLY A 37 -3.29 -4.20 7.19
N LYS A 38 -4.63 -4.22 7.16
CA LYS A 38 -5.46 -3.35 6.30
C LYS A 38 -5.08 -1.86 6.43
N THR A 39 -5.01 -1.34 7.66
CA THR A 39 -4.61 0.05 7.91
C THR A 39 -3.17 0.33 7.49
N THR A 40 -2.28 -0.67 7.61
CA THR A 40 -0.88 -0.54 7.18
C THR A 40 -0.80 -0.36 5.68
N VAL A 41 -1.54 -1.17 4.89
CA VAL A 41 -1.63 -1.03 3.43
C VAL A 41 -2.07 0.38 3.03
N LEU A 42 -3.19 0.86 3.59
CA LEU A 42 -3.71 2.20 3.29
C LEU A 42 -2.72 3.31 3.67
N ARG A 43 -2.02 3.15 4.79
CA ARG A 43 -1.04 4.12 5.27
C ARG A 43 0.20 4.17 4.37
N LEU A 44 0.69 3.03 3.89
CA LEU A 44 1.82 2.97 2.95
C LEU A 44 1.46 3.63 1.62
N LEU A 45 0.25 3.37 1.10
CA LEU A 45 -0.26 4.03 -0.11
C LEU A 45 -0.31 5.56 0.09
N TYR A 46 -0.85 6.03 1.21
CA TYR A 46 -0.91 7.46 1.52
C TYR A 46 0.49 8.09 1.61
N TYR A 47 1.42 7.47 2.33
CA TYR A 47 2.78 8.01 2.47
C TYR A 47 3.54 8.03 1.14
N LEU A 48 3.36 7.03 0.28
CA LEU A 48 3.94 7.00 -1.05
C LEU A 48 3.40 8.16 -1.91
N LEU A 49 2.07 8.28 -2.02
CA LEU A 49 1.42 9.30 -2.86
C LEU A 49 1.66 10.73 -2.37
N SER A 50 1.81 10.92 -1.06
CA SER A 50 2.10 12.22 -0.45
C SER A 50 3.58 12.51 -0.24
N ALA A 51 4.47 11.65 -0.78
CA ALA A 51 5.93 11.78 -0.68
C ALA A 51 6.45 11.93 0.77
N GLN A 52 5.79 11.28 1.75
CA GLN A 52 6.20 11.29 3.16
C GLN A 52 7.31 10.27 3.43
N TRP A 53 8.47 10.46 2.81
CA TRP A 53 9.59 9.52 2.86
C TRP A 53 10.06 9.18 4.28
N GLY A 54 10.09 10.17 5.19
CA GLY A 54 10.47 9.95 6.59
C GLY A 54 9.50 9.05 7.36
N SER A 55 8.21 9.10 7.04
CA SER A 55 7.20 8.17 7.59
C SER A 55 7.31 6.80 6.95
N LEU A 56 7.55 6.76 5.63
CA LEU A 56 7.70 5.53 4.86
C LEU A 56 8.92 4.71 5.31
N ALA A 57 10.05 5.37 5.57
CA ALA A 57 11.31 4.76 6.02
C ALA A 57 11.20 4.04 7.39
N ARG A 58 10.13 4.28 8.16
CA ARG A 58 9.87 3.56 9.41
C ARG A 58 9.33 2.14 9.19
N TYR A 59 8.94 1.81 7.96
CA TYR A 59 8.43 0.50 7.58
C TYR A 59 9.51 -0.32 6.87
N LYS A 60 9.57 -1.61 7.19
CA LYS A 60 10.39 -2.57 6.45
C LYS A 60 9.58 -3.16 5.31
N PHE A 61 9.98 -2.88 4.08
CA PHE A 61 9.47 -3.46 2.85
C PHE A 61 10.61 -3.51 1.82
N ASP A 62 10.48 -4.36 0.82
CA ASP A 62 11.47 -4.49 -0.26
C ASP A 62 11.14 -3.50 -1.39
N GLU A 63 9.85 -3.34 -1.71
CA GLU A 63 9.39 -2.53 -2.83
C GLU A 63 7.96 -2.03 -2.59
N LEU A 64 7.68 -0.80 -3.03
CA LEU A 64 6.36 -0.17 -3.07
C LEU A 64 6.17 0.50 -4.43
N VAL A 65 5.14 0.12 -5.18
CA VAL A 65 4.84 0.63 -6.53
C VAL A 65 3.35 0.92 -6.63
N VAL A 66 3.01 2.09 -7.18
CA VAL A 66 1.64 2.55 -7.47
C VAL A 66 1.53 2.92 -8.94
#